data_AF-C0L7N1-F1
#
_entry.id   AF-C0L7N1-F1
#
_cell.length_a   1.000
_cell.length_b   1.000
_cell.length_c   1.000
_cell.angle_alpha   90.00
_cell.angle_beta   90.00
_cell.angle_gamma   90.00
#
_symmetry.space_group_name_H-M   'P 1'
#
loop_
_entity.id
_entity.type
_entity.pdbx_description
1 polymer ?
#
loop_
_entity_poly.entity_id
_entity_poly.type
_entity_poly.pdbx_seq_one_letter_code
_entity_poly.pdbx_strand_id
1 'polypeptide(L)' 'TGLFLAMHYTSDTMTAFSSVTHICRDVNYGWIIRYMHANGASMFF' A
#
# COMPACT_ATOMS: atom_id res chain seq x y z
N THR A 1 3.82 8.47 3.36
CA THR A 1 2.97 7.26 3.29
C THR A 1 3.65 6.07 2.64
N GLY A 2 4.52 6.25 1.62
CA GLY A 2 5.20 5.13 0.95
C GLY A 2 6.07 4.23 1.84
N LEU A 3 6.75 4.78 2.84
CA LEU A 3 7.55 3.98 3.79
C LEU A 3 6.69 3.00 4.61
N PHE A 4 5.45 3.36 4.94
CA PHE A 4 4.51 2.51 5.68
C PHE A 4 3.91 1.41 4.81
N LEU A 5 3.64 1.71 3.53
CA LEU A 5 3.23 0.72 2.53
C LEU A 5 4.36 -0.29 2.25
N ALA A 6 5.62 0.17 2.17
CA ALA A 6 6.80 -0.68 1.97
C ALA A 6 7.05 -1.64 3.13
N MET A 7 6.73 -1.26 4.38
CA MET A 7 6.86 -2.15 5.55
C MET A 7 5.90 -3.35 5.52
N HIS A 8 4.80 -3.27 4.75
CA HIS A 8 3.79 -4.33 4.65
C HIS A 8 3.76 -4.99 3.26
N TYR A 9 4.60 -4.52 2.34
CA TYR A 9 4.70 -5.03 0.98
C TYR A 9 5.85 -6.03 0.90
N THR A 10 5.56 -7.22 0.38
CA THR A 10 6.60 -8.22 0.10
C THR A 10 6.89 -8.21 -1.40
N SER A 11 8.16 -8.01 -1.77
CA SER A 11 8.62 -7.89 -3.16
C SER A 11 8.74 -9.22 -3.92
N ASP A 12 8.29 -10.32 -3.31
CA ASP A 12 8.26 -11.63 -3.95
C ASP A 12 7.03 -11.75 -4.86
N THR A 13 7.25 -12.17 -6.11
CA THR A 13 6.20 -12.18 -7.15
C THR A 13 5.00 -13.07 -6.81
N MET A 14 5.17 -14.11 -5.98
CA MET A 14 4.07 -14.99 -5.58
C MET A 14 3.22 -14.40 -4.45
N THR A 15 3.83 -13.57 -3.60
CA THR A 15 3.18 -13.00 -2.40
C THR A 15 2.87 -11.51 -2.51
N ALA A 16 3.36 -10.82 -3.55
CA ALA A 16 3.15 -9.41 -3.79
C ALA A 16 1.66 -9.03 -3.81
N PHE A 17 0.84 -9.80 -4.53
CA PHE A 17 -0.60 -9.56 -4.56
C PHE A 17 -1.27 -9.78 -3.19
N SER A 18 -0.86 -10.86 -2.49
CA SER A 18 -1.37 -11.19 -1.15
C SER A 18 -1.02 -10.10 -0.11
N SER A 19 0.18 -9.51 -0.20
CA SER A 19 0.62 -8.44 0.69
C SER A 19 -0.18 -7.15 0.50
N VAL A 20 -0.55 -6.83 -0.74
CA VAL A 20 -1.43 -5.70 -1.06
C VAL A 20 -2.84 -5.92 -0.54
N THR A 21 -3.38 -7.14 -0.64
CA THR A 21 -4.69 -7.47 -0.07
C THR A 21 -4.69 -7.39 1.46
N HIS A 22 -3.60 -7.81 2.11
CA HIS A 22 -3.41 -7.68 3.56
C HIS A 22 -3.36 -6.20 3.99
N ILE A 23 -2.67 -5.33 3.24
CA ILE A 23 -2.68 -3.88 3.49
C ILE A 23 -4.09 -3.28 3.35
N CYS A 24 -4.89 -3.74 2.38
CA CYS A 24 -6.23 -3.21 2.19
C CYS A 24 -7.26 -3.72 3.20
N ARG A 25 -7.10 -4.94 3.73
CA ARG A 25 -8.11 -5.61 4.57
C ARG A 25 -7.74 -5.71 6.04
N ASP A 26 -6.47 -5.98 6.34
CA ASP A 26 -6.02 -6.30 7.70
C ASP A 26 -5.29 -5.13 8.37
N VAL A 27 -4.75 -4.19 7.60
CA VAL A 27 -4.13 -2.97 8.15
C VAL A 27 -5.19 -1.90 8.43
N ASN A 28 -5.27 -1.46 9.69
CA ASN A 28 -6.13 -0.35 10.11
C ASN A 28 -5.86 0.90 9.25
N TYR A 29 -6.91 1.41 8.59
CA TYR A 29 -6.83 2.53 7.64
C TYR A 29 -5.90 2.30 6.42
N GLY A 30 -5.46 1.07 6.17
CA GLY A 30 -4.51 0.76 5.09
C GLY A 30 -5.04 1.11 3.70
N TRP A 31 -6.35 0.98 3.47
CA TRP A 31 -7.01 1.44 2.25
C TRP A 31 -6.93 2.97 2.07
N ILE A 32 -7.15 3.75 3.13
CA ILE A 32 -7.04 5.21 3.12
C ILE A 32 -5.60 5.64 2.85
N ILE A 33 -4.62 4.98 3.47
CA ILE A 33 -3.20 5.29 3.28
C ILE A 33 -2.77 4.99 1.83
N ARG A 34 -3.28 3.91 1.23
CA ARG A 34 -3.01 3.58 -0.17
C ARG A 34 -3.64 4.60 -1.13
N TYR A 35 -4.87 5.03 -0.86
CA TYR A 35 -5.52 6.09 -1.64
C TYR A 35 -4.82 7.43 -1.49
N MET A 36 -4.41 7.83 -0.27
CA MET A 36 -3.63 9.05 -0.08
C MET A 36 -2.27 9.00 -0.78
N HIS A 37 -1.61 7.84 -0.83
CA HIS A 37 -0.36 7.69 -1.56
C HIS A 37 -0.53 7.84 -3.08
N ALA A 38 -1.57 7.21 -3.65
CA ALA A 38 -1.86 7.31 -5.08
C ALA A 38 -2.34 8.71 -5.50
N ASN A 39 -3.22 9.34 -4.70
CA ASN A 39 -3.67 10.71 -4.93
C ASN A 39 -2.52 11.72 -4.72
N GLY A 40 -1.67 11.51 -3.72
CA GLY A 40 -0.47 12.32 -3.49
C GLY A 40 0.52 12.24 -4.65
N ALA A 41 0.69 11.07 -5.26
CA ALA A 41 1.51 10.92 -6.47
C ALA A 41 0.92 11.68 -7.67
N SER A 42 -0.42 11.72 -7.79
CA SER A 42 -1.12 12.43 -8.87
C SER A 42 -1.19 13.95 -8.68
N MET A 43 -0.98 14.45 -7.46
CA MET A 43 -0.85 15.89 -7.20
C MET A 43 0.58 16.41 -7.43
N PHE A 44 1.56 15.51 -7.47
CA PHE A 44 2.98 15.85 -7.58
C PHE A 44 3.49 15.90 -9.03
N PHE A 45 2.76 15.28 -9.96
CA PHE A 45 3.06 15.17 -11.39
C PHE A 45 1.81 15.50 -12.20
#